data_AF-A0A835VA15-F1
#
_entry.id   AF-A0A835VA15-F1
#
_cell.length_a   1.000
_cell.length_b   1.000
_cell.length_c   1.000
_cell.angle_alpha   90.00
_cell.angle_beta   90.00
_cell.angle_gamma   90.00
#
_symmetry.space_group_name_H-M   'P 1'
#
loop_
_entity.id
_entity.type
_entity.pdbx_description
1 polymer ?
#
loop_
_entity_poly.entity_id
_entity_poly.type
_entity_poly.pdbx_seq_one_letter_code
_entity_poly.pdbx_strand_id
1 'polypeptide(L)'
;MNGEFGEFGYVPPEYASNPIATTKGDVYAFGVVLLELVTRQRPTEVSMDAAGEGFKGNLVYWTNQLLAAGRLLDSVDISLRGKGSEEEILHYLKIAVSCVAYNPRERPSMYHLYLSLKSLGEKYNSSEHFDEFPLVYGRDDSESH
;
A
#
# COMPACT_ATOMS: atom_id res chain seq x y z
N MET A 1 -11.38 27.08 9.12
CA MET A 1 -10.12 26.34 9.36
C MET A 1 -10.01 25.35 8.22
N ASN A 2 -9.09 25.56 7.28
CA ASN A 2 -8.91 24.66 6.14
C ASN A 2 -7.94 23.57 6.62
N GLY A 3 -8.48 22.49 7.18
CA GLY A 3 -7.67 21.34 7.54
C GLY A 3 -7.12 20.72 6.25
N GLU A 4 -5.80 20.68 6.09
CA GLU A 4 -5.17 19.91 5.03
C GLU A 4 -5.41 18.42 5.36
N PHE A 5 -6.32 17.77 4.64
CA PHE A 5 -6.69 16.36 4.87
C PHE A 5 -5.66 15.36 4.30
N GLY A 6 -4.40 15.78 4.18
CA GLY A 6 -3.28 14.99 3.69
C GLY A 6 -2.62 15.56 2.44
N GLU A 7 -1.46 14.99 2.09
CA GLU A 7 -0.68 15.32 0.89
C GLU A 7 -1.28 14.66 -0.36
N PHE A 8 -1.30 15.38 -1.48
CA PHE A 8 -1.82 14.87 -2.74
C PHE A 8 -1.16 13.54 -3.14
N GLY A 9 -1.97 12.55 -3.49
CA GLY A 9 -1.51 11.19 -3.81
C GLY A 9 -1.64 10.21 -2.64
N TYR A 10 -1.66 10.70 -1.40
CA TYR A 10 -1.84 9.89 -0.18
C TYR A 10 -3.23 9.99 0.43
N VAL A 11 -4.02 11.00 0.01
CA VAL A 11 -5.39 11.19 0.50
C VAL A 11 -6.29 10.04 0.02
N PRO A 12 -6.98 9.33 0.95
CA PRO A 12 -7.94 8.31 0.61
C PRO A 12 -9.13 8.87 -0.20
N PRO A 13 -9.70 8.12 -1.15
CA PRO A 13 -10.77 8.62 -2.02
C PRO A 13 -12.04 9.04 -1.26
N GLU A 14 -12.34 8.40 -0.13
CA GLU A 14 -13.51 8.69 0.69
C GLU A 14 -13.45 10.07 1.38
N TYR A 15 -12.26 10.66 1.54
CA TYR A 15 -12.11 11.99 2.16
C TYR A 15 -12.69 13.11 1.29
N ALA A 16 -12.89 12.87 -0.01
CA ALA A 16 -13.61 13.81 -0.88
C ALA A 16 -15.08 13.98 -0.46
N SER A 17 -15.68 12.94 0.13
CA SER A 17 -17.08 12.93 0.58
C SER A 17 -17.22 13.15 2.09
N ASN A 18 -16.27 12.62 2.87
CA ASN A 18 -16.26 12.72 4.33
C ASN A 18 -14.82 12.93 4.82
N PRO A 19 -14.37 14.18 4.99
CA PRO A 19 -12.98 14.50 5.30
C PRO A 19 -12.70 14.33 6.80
N ILE A 20 -12.82 13.10 7.29
CA ILE A 20 -12.54 12.72 8.67
C ILE A 20 -11.37 11.77 8.68
N ALA A 21 -10.34 12.10 9.47
CA ALA A 21 -9.19 11.22 9.66
C ALA A 21 -9.63 9.90 10.32
N THR A 22 -9.23 8.76 9.74
CA THR A 22 -9.55 7.41 10.23
C THR A 22 -8.34 6.51 10.16
N THR A 23 -8.32 5.41 10.92
CA THR A 23 -7.23 4.43 10.85
C THR A 23 -7.16 3.78 9.46
N LYS A 24 -8.29 3.60 8.79
CA LYS A 24 -8.35 3.11 7.40
C LYS A 24 -7.77 4.10 6.40
N GLY A 25 -7.83 5.40 6.69
CA GLY A 25 -7.14 6.42 5.93
C GLY A 25 -5.62 6.35 6.09
N ASP A 26 -5.14 6.12 7.32
CA ASP A 26 -3.71 5.90 7.58
C ASP A 26 -3.20 4.63 6.86
N VAL A 27 -3.98 3.55 6.87
CA VAL A 27 -3.66 2.31 6.11
C VAL A 27 -3.53 2.61 4.61
N TYR A 28 -4.43 3.42 4.04
CA TYR A 28 -4.36 3.79 2.62
C TYR A 28 -3.09 4.57 2.32
N ALA A 29 -2.78 5.60 3.11
CA ALA A 29 -1.57 6.41 2.92
C ALA A 29 -0.30 5.55 3.05
N PHE A 30 -0.26 4.62 4.01
CA PHE A 30 0.85 3.68 4.13
C PHE A 30 0.93 2.71 2.94
N GLY A 31 -0.21 2.24 2.43
CA GLY A 31 -0.28 1.43 1.22
C GLY A 31 0.33 2.13 0.00
N VAL A 32 0.09 3.44 -0.16
CA VAL A 32 0.72 4.26 -1.20
C VAL A 32 2.24 4.25 -1.05
N VAL A 33 2.76 4.44 0.17
CA VAL A 33 4.21 4.37 0.46
C VAL A 33 4.79 3.00 0.09
N LEU A 34 4.09 1.91 0.40
CA LEU A 34 4.53 0.57 -0.01
C LEU A 34 4.62 0.44 -1.52
N LEU A 35 3.65 0.98 -2.27
CA LEU A 35 3.70 1.00 -3.73
C LEU A 35 4.89 1.84 -4.23
N GLU A 36 5.18 3.00 -3.66
CA GLU A 36 6.33 3.81 -4.04
C GLU A 36 7.65 3.06 -3.83
N LEU A 37 7.79 2.34 -2.70
CA LEU A 37 9.01 1.59 -2.39
C LEU A 37 9.34 0.52 -3.43
N VAL A 38 8.33 -0.21 -3.91
CA VAL A 38 8.53 -1.32 -4.86
C VAL A 38 8.54 -0.88 -6.32
N THR A 39 7.85 0.22 -6.66
CA THR A 39 7.75 0.71 -8.04
C THR A 39 8.73 1.83 -8.37
N ARG A 40 9.25 2.52 -7.33
CA ARG A 40 10.04 3.76 -7.43
C ARG A 40 9.32 4.90 -8.17
N GLN A 41 7.99 4.82 -8.27
CA GLN A 41 7.14 5.83 -8.90
C GLN A 41 6.62 6.83 -7.87
N ARG A 42 6.24 8.02 -8.32
CA ARG A 42 5.60 9.02 -7.46
C ARG A 42 4.11 8.70 -7.30
N PRO A 43 3.47 9.11 -6.21
CA PRO A 43 2.09 8.74 -5.94
C PRO A 43 1.12 9.47 -6.87
N THR A 44 1.42 10.73 -7.23
CA THR A 44 0.59 11.58 -8.09
C THR A 44 0.80 11.35 -9.58
N GLU A 45 1.96 10.85 -9.98
CA GLU A 45 2.35 10.67 -11.37
C GLU A 45 3.19 9.41 -11.55
N VAL A 46 2.79 8.56 -12.49
CA VAL A 46 3.60 7.43 -12.93
C VAL A 46 4.38 7.84 -14.17
N SER A 47 5.67 7.53 -14.17
CA SER A 47 6.58 7.87 -15.26
C SER A 47 6.18 7.23 -16.60
N MET A 48 6.51 7.89 -17.70
CA MET A 48 6.18 7.43 -19.05
C MET A 48 6.91 6.13 -19.42
N ASP A 49 8.12 5.93 -18.91
CA ASP A 49 8.88 4.68 -19.06
C ASP A 49 8.21 3.51 -18.36
N ALA A 50 7.50 3.74 -17.26
CA ALA A 50 6.76 2.70 -16.55
C ALA A 50 5.37 2.44 -17.15
N ALA A 51 4.56 3.48 -17.35
CA ALA A 51 3.14 3.34 -17.74
C ALA A 51 2.86 3.46 -19.24
N GLY A 52 3.85 3.86 -20.04
CA GLY A 52 3.71 4.17 -21.45
C GLY A 52 3.27 5.61 -21.71
N GLU A 53 3.47 6.05 -22.95
CA GLU A 53 3.10 7.40 -23.38
C GLU A 53 1.60 7.66 -23.22
N GLY A 54 1.26 8.84 -22.69
CA GLY A 54 -0.12 9.31 -22.58
C GLY A 54 -0.91 8.78 -21.38
N PHE A 55 -0.30 7.98 -20.50
CA PHE A 55 -0.95 7.60 -19.23
C PHE A 55 -1.21 8.85 -18.37
N LYS A 56 -2.45 9.01 -17.93
CA LYS A 56 -2.89 10.11 -17.05
C LYS A 56 -3.64 9.54 -15.87
N GLY A 57 -2.90 9.12 -14.86
CA GLY A 57 -3.43 8.56 -13.62
C GLY A 57 -2.39 8.57 -12.51
N ASN A 58 -2.85 8.32 -11.29
CA ASN A 58 -1.99 8.20 -10.12
C ASN A 58 -1.45 6.76 -9.97
N LEU A 59 -0.53 6.57 -9.03
CA LEU A 59 0.12 5.28 -8.78
C LEU A 59 -0.89 4.17 -8.47
N VAL A 60 -1.85 4.44 -7.58
CA VAL A 60 -2.88 3.49 -7.18
C VAL A 60 -3.75 3.03 -8.37
N TYR A 61 -4.12 3.95 -9.26
CA TYR A 61 -4.88 3.62 -10.46
C TYR A 61 -4.08 2.73 -11.41
N TRP A 62 -2.80 3.05 -11.63
CA TRP A 62 -1.93 2.25 -12.49
C TRP A 62 -1.74 0.83 -11.95
N THR A 63 -1.43 0.68 -10.65
CA THR A 63 -1.22 -0.64 -10.04
C THR A 63 -2.49 -1.49 -10.03
N ASN A 64 -3.66 -0.87 -9.86
CA ASN A 64 -4.95 -1.57 -9.96
C ASN A 64 -5.25 -2.05 -11.39
N GLN A 65 -4.88 -1.29 -12.43
CA GLN A 65 -4.99 -1.77 -13.81
C GLN A 65 -4.08 -2.98 -14.07
N LEU A 66 -2.84 -2.94 -13.58
CA LEU A 66 -1.92 -4.06 -13.70
C LEU A 66 -2.41 -5.29 -12.91
N LEU A 67 -2.98 -5.10 -11.72
CA LEU A 67 -3.63 -6.18 -10.96
C LEU A 67 -4.75 -6.83 -11.78
N ALA A 68 -5.68 -6.02 -12.31
CA ALA A 68 -6.81 -6.51 -13.09
C ALA A 68 -6.37 -7.27 -14.37
N ALA A 69 -5.24 -6.87 -14.95
CA ALA A 69 -4.63 -7.55 -16.10
C ALA A 69 -3.78 -8.78 -15.72
N GLY A 70 -3.61 -9.11 -14.44
CA GLY A 70 -2.72 -10.19 -13.98
C GLY A 70 -1.23 -9.88 -14.18
N ARG A 71 -0.87 -8.60 -14.31
CA ARG A 71 0.46 -8.08 -14.67
C ARG A 71 1.10 -7.26 -13.55
N LEU A 72 0.77 -7.56 -12.29
CA LEU A 72 1.19 -6.74 -11.15
C LEU A 72 2.72 -6.63 -11.02
N LEU A 73 3.46 -7.69 -11.39
CA LEU A 73 4.93 -7.67 -11.41
C LEU A 73 5.53 -6.68 -12.43
N ASP A 74 4.76 -6.24 -13.43
CA ASP A 74 5.22 -5.22 -14.37
C ASP A 74 5.39 -3.85 -13.72
N SER A 75 4.80 -3.64 -12.53
CA SER A 75 4.99 -2.41 -11.75
C SER A 75 6.32 -2.33 -11.02
N VAL A 76 7.01 -3.46 -10.83
CA VAL A 76 8.21 -3.57 -10.01
C VAL A 76 9.36 -2.80 -10.65
N ASP A 77 10.06 -1.99 -9.85
CA ASP A 77 11.25 -1.28 -10.29
C ASP A 77 12.30 -2.27 -10.84
N ILE A 78 12.95 -1.90 -11.94
CA ILE A 78 13.90 -2.78 -12.63
C ILE A 78 15.08 -3.20 -11.74
N SER A 79 15.46 -2.37 -10.76
CA SER A 79 16.55 -2.69 -9.82
C SER A 79 16.21 -3.81 -8.84
N LEU A 80 14.95 -4.21 -8.72
CA LEU A 80 14.50 -5.31 -7.85
C LEU A 80 14.28 -6.63 -8.61
N ARG A 81 14.20 -6.60 -9.95
CA ARG A 81 13.93 -7.78 -10.78
C ARG A 81 15.14 -8.69 -10.93
N GLY A 82 14.91 -9.99 -11.09
CA GLY A 82 15.96 -10.97 -11.42
C GLY A 82 16.86 -11.36 -10.24
N LYS A 83 16.42 -11.06 -9.01
CA LYS A 83 17.15 -11.36 -7.78
C LYS A 83 16.65 -12.61 -7.06
N GLY A 84 15.70 -13.34 -7.64
CA GLY A 84 15.11 -14.55 -7.03
C GLY A 84 14.14 -14.26 -5.89
N SER A 85 13.55 -13.06 -5.86
CA SER A 85 12.58 -12.60 -4.85
C SER A 85 11.21 -12.28 -5.45
N GLU A 86 10.94 -12.73 -6.69
CA GLU A 86 9.73 -12.39 -7.44
C GLU A 86 8.44 -12.82 -6.72
N GLU A 87 8.45 -13.99 -6.07
CA GLU A 87 7.30 -14.45 -5.26
C GLU A 87 7.07 -13.56 -4.03
N GLU A 88 8.15 -13.14 -3.38
CA GLU A 88 8.09 -12.27 -2.19
C GLU A 88 7.63 -10.86 -2.57
N ILE A 89 8.14 -10.33 -3.67
CA ILE A 89 7.71 -9.05 -4.25
C ILE A 89 6.25 -9.11 -4.68
N LEU A 90 5.79 -10.20 -5.30
CA LEU A 90 4.38 -10.36 -5.64
C LEU A 90 3.50 -10.40 -4.39
N HIS A 91 3.94 -11.07 -3.32
CA HIS A 91 3.22 -11.08 -2.05
C HIS A 91 3.16 -9.68 -1.42
N TYR A 92 4.29 -8.97 -1.38
CA TYR A 92 4.39 -7.58 -0.94
C TYR A 92 3.43 -6.65 -1.72
N LEU A 93 3.40 -6.77 -3.05
CA LEU A 93 2.51 -5.99 -3.91
C LEU A 93 1.04 -6.26 -3.61
N LYS A 94 0.65 -7.52 -3.35
CA LYS A 94 -0.72 -7.87 -2.95
C LYS A 94 -1.11 -7.21 -1.62
N ILE A 95 -0.19 -7.17 -0.66
CA ILE A 95 -0.37 -6.46 0.61
C ILE A 95 -0.54 -4.95 0.36
N ALA A 96 0.33 -4.34 -0.45
CA ALA A 96 0.27 -2.92 -0.75
C ALA A 96 -1.05 -2.52 -1.45
N VAL A 97 -1.48 -3.33 -2.44
CA VAL A 97 -2.73 -3.14 -3.17
C VAL A 97 -3.96 -3.28 -2.27
N SER A 98 -3.97 -4.21 -1.31
CA SER A 98 -5.11 -4.34 -0.38
C SER A 98 -5.26 -3.14 0.54
N CYS A 99 -4.15 -2.48 0.91
CA CYS A 99 -4.16 -1.26 1.71
C CYS A 99 -4.80 -0.07 0.98
N VAL A 100 -4.69 -0.02 -0.35
CA VAL A 100 -5.24 1.06 -1.18
C VAL A 100 -6.59 0.73 -1.80
N ALA A 101 -7.32 -0.25 -1.24
CA ALA A 101 -8.66 -0.58 -1.68
C ALA A 101 -9.59 0.64 -1.63
N TYR A 102 -10.45 0.79 -2.64
CA TYR A 102 -11.37 1.92 -2.72
C TYR A 102 -12.33 1.95 -1.52
N ASN A 103 -12.88 0.79 -1.15
CA ASN A 103 -13.74 0.66 0.02
C ASN A 103 -12.88 0.53 1.30
N PRO A 104 -12.99 1.45 2.27
CA PRO A 104 -12.20 1.40 3.51
C PRO A 104 -12.38 0.09 4.30
N ARG A 105 -13.54 -0.56 4.18
CA ARG A 105 -13.83 -1.84 4.86
C ARG A 105 -13.02 -3.01 4.32
N GLU A 106 -12.53 -2.93 3.09
CA GLU A 106 -11.72 -3.98 2.45
C GLU A 106 -10.23 -3.84 2.78
N ARG A 107 -9.81 -2.68 3.29
CA ARG A 107 -8.42 -2.45 3.71
C ARG A 107 -8.14 -3.26 4.98
N PRO A 108 -6.98 -3.89 5.14
CA PRO A 108 -6.63 -4.56 6.38
C PRO A 108 -6.50 -3.55 7.53
N SER A 109 -6.57 -4.01 8.77
CA SER A 109 -6.06 -3.22 9.90
C SER A 109 -4.54 -3.06 9.82
N MET A 110 -3.98 -2.00 10.43
CA MET A 110 -2.52 -1.86 10.56
C MET A 110 -1.87 -3.05 11.25
N TYR A 111 -2.60 -3.72 12.15
CA TYR A 111 -2.14 -4.94 12.82
C TYR A 111 -2.00 -6.11 11.82
N HIS A 112 -3.03 -6.37 11.01
CA HIS A 112 -2.98 -7.42 9.99
C HIS A 112 -1.95 -7.12 8.90
N LEU A 113 -1.80 -5.85 8.54
CA LEU A 113 -0.76 -5.40 7.63
C LEU A 113 0.65 -5.70 8.18
N TYR A 114 0.90 -5.34 9.45
CA TYR A 114 2.15 -5.67 10.13
C TYR A 114 2.42 -7.17 10.14
N LEU A 115 1.45 -8.01 10.52
CA LEU A 115 1.62 -9.46 10.53
C LEU A 115 1.95 -10.03 9.15
N SER A 116 1.30 -9.53 8.11
CA SER A 116 1.55 -9.95 6.72
C SER A 116 2.96 -9.60 6.27
N LEU A 117 3.42 -8.38 6.56
CA LEU A 117 4.79 -7.95 6.27
C LEU A 117 5.83 -8.69 7.12
N LYS A 118 5.52 -8.97 8.39
CA LYS A 118 6.37 -9.76 9.28
C LYS A 118 6.58 -11.17 8.73
N SER A 119 5.50 -11.85 8.33
CA SER A 119 5.58 -13.20 7.77
C SER A 119 6.44 -13.24 6.49
N LEU A 120 6.37 -12.20 5.66
CA LEU A 120 7.26 -12.05 4.51
C LEU A 120 8.74 -11.90 4.92
N GLY A 121 9.00 -11.20 6.02
CA GLY A 121 10.32 -10.93 6.58
C GLY A 121 10.91 -12.03 7.47
N GLU A 122 10.18 -13.11 7.77
CA GLU A 122 10.61 -14.18 8.70
C GLU A 122 11.90 -14.87 8.22
N LYS A 123 12.08 -15.04 6.91
CA LYS A 123 13.29 -15.63 6.33
C LYS A 123 14.56 -14.81 6.58
N TYR A 124 14.42 -13.52 6.90
CA TYR A 124 15.53 -12.59 7.04
C TYR A 124 15.98 -12.42 8.50
N ASN A 125 15.61 -13.35 9.39
CA ASN A 125 15.93 -13.31 10.83
C ASN A 125 15.64 -11.95 11.44
N SER A 126 14.43 -11.43 11.22
CA SER A 126 13.87 -10.32 12.01
C SER A 126 13.52 -10.80 13.43
N SER A 127 14.51 -11.37 14.11
CA SER A 127 14.42 -11.80 15.50
C SER A 127 14.64 -10.57 16.38
N GLU A 128 13.58 -10.26 17.12
CA GLU A 128 13.57 -9.60 18.43
C GLU A 128 13.89 -8.11 18.49
N HIS A 129 12.84 -7.29 18.32
CA HIS A 129 12.75 -5.99 19.01
C HIS A 129 11.31 -5.51 19.26
N PHE A 130 10.34 -6.42 19.45
CA PHE A 130 8.92 -6.03 19.64
C PHE A 130 8.30 -6.52 20.95
N ASP A 131 8.99 -7.35 21.75
CA ASP A 131 8.46 -7.78 23.05
C ASP A 131 8.32 -6.60 24.03
N GLU A 132 9.05 -5.51 23.79
CA GLU A 132 8.94 -4.25 24.53
C GLU A 132 7.71 -3.42 24.12
N PHE A 133 7.10 -3.70 22.97
CA PHE A 133 5.96 -2.95 22.42
C PHE A 133 4.79 -3.89 22.04
N PRO A 134 4.05 -4.43 23.02
CA PRO A 134 2.96 -5.35 22.75
C PRO A 134 1.82 -4.68 21.98
N LEU A 135 1.48 -5.23 20.80
CA LEU A 135 0.34 -4.79 19.99
C LEU A 135 -0.96 -5.33 20.59
N VAL A 136 -1.52 -4.68 21.61
CA VAL A 136 -2.70 -5.16 22.37
C VAL A 136 -4.05 -4.61 21.90
N TYR A 137 -4.07 -3.50 21.16
CA TYR A 137 -5.29 -2.84 20.66
C TYR A 137 -5.41 -2.94 19.13
N GLY A 138 -6.63 -2.80 18.59
CA GLY A 138 -6.85 -2.72 17.14
C GLY A 138 -6.62 -4.03 16.38
N ARG A 139 -6.81 -5.17 17.04
CA ARG A 139 -6.61 -6.51 16.47
C ARG A 139 -7.77 -6.99 15.58
N ASP A 140 -8.97 -6.41 15.75
CA ASP A 140 -10.17 -6.77 14.98
C ASP A 140 -10.53 -5.66 13.98
N ASP A 141 -11.05 -6.06 12.81
CA ASP A 141 -11.47 -5.16 11.71
C ASP A 141 -12.75 -4.34 12.00
N SER A 142 -13.24 -4.36 13.25
CA SER A 142 -14.47 -3.68 13.64
C SER A 142 -14.26 -2.20 13.94
N GLU A 143 -14.09 -1.38 12.90
CA GLU A 143 -14.51 0.01 12.98
C GLU A 143 -16.00 0.08 12.66
N SER A 144 -16.82 -0.13 13.69
CA SER A 144 -18.25 0.14 13.66
C SER A 144 -18.48 1.64 13.84
N HIS A 145 -18.80 2.36 12.77
CA HIS A 145 -19.63 3.58 12.80
C HIS A 145 -20.42 3.71 11.49
#